data_AF-A0A655ITZ1-F1
#
_entry.id   AF-A0A655ITZ1-F1
#
_cell.length_a   1.000
_cell.length_b   1.000
_cell.length_c   1.000
_cell.angle_alpha   90.00
_cell.angle_beta   90.00
_cell.angle_gamma   90.00
#
_symmetry.space_group_name_H-M   'P 1'
#
loop_
_entity.id
_entity.type
_entity.pdbx_description
1 polymer ?
#
loop_
_entity_poly.entity_id
_entity_poly.type
_entity_poly.pdbx_seq_one_letter_code
_entity_poly.pdbx_strand_id
1 'polypeptide(L)'
;MRESACLDVADRRALDAELCGDPGDLEGMGDARVVAAARAIAYRLDPQAVVDRAANAENDRTVTIRPAPDTMTYLTALLPVAQGVSVYAALTRAADTRCDGRSRGQVMADTLVERVTGRDAAVPTPIAVNLVMSDETLLGAANTPAQLCGYGPIPAAVARTMVASAVTDQRSRATLRRLYAHPQAGALVSMESRARLFPRGLAAFIELRDQRCRTPYCDAPIRHRDHAHPWADGGPTSAHNGLGTCERCNYAKQAPGWRVSTSVDENHTHTAEFITPTGSRHRSGAPPHLPAVTVSELEVRIGIALARYAA
;
A
#
# COMPACT_ATOMS: atom_id res chain seq x y z
N MET A 1 18.63 6.65 -7.02
CA MET A 1 17.35 6.32 -7.69
C MET A 1 16.52 7.60 -7.88
N ARG A 2 15.37 7.57 -8.56
CA ARG A 2 14.52 8.76 -8.76
C ARG A 2 13.89 9.25 -7.45
N GLU A 3 13.75 8.34 -6.49
CA GLU A 3 13.12 8.48 -5.19
C GLU A 3 13.95 9.34 -4.22
N SER A 4 15.28 9.39 -4.39
CA SER A 4 16.18 10.19 -3.56
C SER A 4 16.47 11.57 -4.14
N ALA A 5 15.75 11.98 -5.19
CA ALA A 5 15.99 13.24 -5.89
C ALA A 5 15.76 14.49 -5.02
N CYS A 6 14.90 14.43 -3.99
CA CYS A 6 14.75 15.50 -2.99
C CYS A 6 15.83 15.54 -1.92
N LEU A 7 16.53 14.43 -1.68
CA LEU A 7 17.48 14.34 -0.59
C LEU A 7 18.79 15.04 -0.95
N ASP A 8 19.43 15.63 0.06
CA ASP A 8 20.79 16.12 -0.07
C ASP A 8 21.80 14.97 -0.20
N VAL A 9 23.09 15.30 -0.34
CA VAL A 9 24.13 14.27 -0.53
C VAL A 9 24.34 13.42 0.73
N ALA A 10 24.16 13.98 1.93
CA ALA A 10 24.32 13.26 3.18
C ALA A 10 23.16 12.26 3.39
N ASP A 11 21.93 12.71 3.16
CA ASP A 11 20.73 11.89 3.27
C ASP A 11 20.66 10.80 2.19
N ARG A 12 21.18 11.06 0.99
CA ARG A 12 21.34 10.01 -0.04
C ARG A 12 22.27 8.90 0.43
N ARG A 13 23.39 9.24 1.07
CA ARG A 13 24.32 8.25 1.62
C ARG A 13 23.71 7.49 2.79
N ALA A 14 22.94 8.17 3.64
CA ALA A 14 22.21 7.51 4.72
C ALA A 14 21.16 6.53 4.18
N LEU A 15 20.40 6.93 3.15
CA LEU A 15 19.44 6.06 2.48
C LEU A 15 20.12 4.83 1.87
N ASP A 16 21.22 5.01 1.14
CA ASP A 16 21.93 3.90 0.51
C ASP A 16 22.52 2.94 1.57
N ALA A 17 23.06 3.48 2.67
CA ALA A 17 23.59 2.68 3.77
C ALA A 17 22.51 1.89 4.51
N GLU A 18 21.33 2.47 4.70
CA GLU A 18 20.21 1.79 5.37
C GLU A 18 19.52 0.77 4.45
N LEU A 19 19.31 1.09 3.17
CA LEU A 19 18.62 0.21 2.23
C LEU A 19 19.49 -0.96 1.76
N CYS A 20 20.80 -0.74 1.60
CA CYS A 20 21.73 -1.71 1.04
C CYS A 20 22.74 -2.23 2.08
N GLY A 21 22.52 -1.97 3.36
CA GLY A 21 23.44 -2.35 4.46
C GLY A 21 23.61 -3.86 4.59
N ASP A 22 22.53 -4.63 4.41
CA ASP A 22 22.55 -6.09 4.33
C ASP A 22 21.94 -6.56 2.99
N PRO A 23 22.73 -7.17 2.09
CA PRO A 23 22.22 -7.74 0.84
C PRO A 23 21.12 -8.79 1.04
N GLY A 24 21.09 -9.46 2.20
CA GLY A 24 20.07 -10.45 2.54
C GLY A 24 18.67 -9.86 2.70
N ASP A 25 18.55 -8.58 3.08
CA ASP A 25 17.26 -7.91 3.25
C ASP A 25 16.54 -7.68 1.92
N LEU A 26 17.30 -7.56 0.82
CA LEU A 26 16.76 -7.38 -0.53
C LEU A 26 16.32 -8.70 -1.16
N GLU A 27 16.70 -9.84 -0.58
CA GLU A 27 16.40 -11.15 -1.14
C GLU A 27 14.88 -11.41 -1.18
N GLY A 28 14.39 -11.72 -2.38
CA GLY A 28 12.96 -11.98 -2.62
C GLY A 28 12.08 -10.75 -2.76
N MET A 29 12.64 -9.53 -2.63
CA MET A 29 11.92 -8.29 -2.93
C MET A 29 11.77 -8.09 -4.45
N GLY A 30 10.59 -7.67 -4.90
CA GLY A 30 10.42 -7.13 -6.24
C GLY A 30 10.76 -5.64 -6.31
N ASP A 31 10.96 -5.11 -7.52
CA ASP A 31 11.30 -3.71 -7.79
C ASP A 31 10.37 -2.73 -7.07
N ALA A 32 9.06 -2.99 -7.04
CA ALA A 32 8.10 -2.10 -6.41
C ALA A 32 8.24 -2.09 -4.88
N ARG A 33 8.64 -3.21 -4.27
CA ARG A 33 8.95 -3.27 -2.84
C ARG A 33 10.23 -2.51 -2.51
N VAL A 34 11.27 -2.63 -3.33
CA VAL A 34 12.52 -1.88 -3.18
C VAL A 34 12.25 -0.37 -3.30
N VAL A 35 11.46 0.05 -4.29
CA VAL A 35 11.05 1.46 -4.46
C VAL A 35 10.25 1.95 -3.25
N ALA A 36 9.33 1.15 -2.71
CA ALA A 36 8.57 1.51 -1.52
C ALA A 36 9.46 1.67 -0.28
N ALA A 37 10.41 0.76 -0.05
CA ALA A 37 11.37 0.86 1.04
C ALA A 37 12.24 2.12 0.93
N ALA A 38 12.77 2.40 -0.27
CA ALA A 38 13.55 3.61 -0.55
C ALA A 38 12.72 4.89 -0.29
N ARG A 39 11.46 4.93 -0.71
CA ARG A 39 10.56 6.07 -0.43
C ARG A 39 10.31 6.26 1.06
N ALA A 40 10.10 5.19 1.80
CA ALA A 40 9.85 5.29 3.23
C ALA A 40 11.05 5.85 3.99
N ILE A 41 12.27 5.42 3.66
CA ILE A 41 13.50 5.97 4.22
C ILE A 41 13.65 7.45 3.84
N ALA A 42 13.46 7.80 2.56
CA ALA A 42 13.54 9.17 2.09
C ALA A 42 12.53 10.10 2.81
N TYR A 43 11.29 9.64 3.01
CA TYR A 43 10.27 10.42 3.70
C TYR A 43 10.56 10.65 5.18
N ARG A 44 11.34 9.76 5.82
CA ARG A 44 11.77 9.91 7.20
C ARG A 44 12.99 10.83 7.33
N LEU A 45 13.94 10.77 6.40
CA LEU A 45 15.15 11.60 6.40
C LEU A 45 14.83 13.07 6.14
N ASP A 46 13.97 13.36 5.16
CA ASP A 46 13.54 14.73 4.86
C ASP A 46 12.00 14.83 4.73
N PRO A 47 11.28 14.89 5.85
CA PRO A 47 9.83 15.06 5.83
C PRO A 47 9.40 16.39 5.20
N GLN A 48 10.19 17.45 5.36
CA GLN A 48 9.79 18.81 4.98
C GLN A 48 9.81 19.00 3.46
N ALA A 49 10.89 18.62 2.78
CA ALA A 49 10.96 18.76 1.32
C ALA A 49 9.91 17.90 0.60
N VAL A 50 9.47 16.80 1.23
CA VAL A 50 8.43 15.93 0.72
C VAL A 50 7.04 16.54 0.92
N VAL A 51 6.78 17.15 2.08
CA VAL A 51 5.53 17.89 2.35
C VAL A 51 5.39 19.09 1.41
N ASP A 52 6.46 19.87 1.21
CA ASP A 52 6.46 21.01 0.30
C ASP A 52 6.18 20.58 -1.15
N ARG A 53 6.71 19.41 -1.57
CA ARG A 53 6.38 18.83 -2.88
C ARG A 53 4.94 18.32 -2.93
N ALA A 54 4.44 17.67 -1.89
CA ALA A 54 3.07 17.17 -1.83
C ALA A 54 2.04 18.31 -1.86
N ALA A 55 2.33 19.42 -1.17
CA ALA A 55 1.50 20.63 -1.19
C ALA A 55 1.44 21.28 -2.58
N ASN A 56 2.52 21.22 -3.36
CA ASN A 56 2.54 21.71 -4.73
C ASN A 56 1.96 20.71 -5.74
N ALA A 57 2.02 19.41 -5.46
CA ALA A 57 1.57 18.35 -6.38
C ALA A 57 0.08 18.41 -6.71
N GLU A 58 -0.76 18.90 -5.78
CA GLU A 58 -2.19 19.11 -6.05
C GLU A 58 -2.41 20.19 -7.13
N ASN A 59 -1.56 21.21 -7.17
CA ASN A 59 -1.64 22.27 -8.18
C ASN A 59 -1.16 21.80 -9.57
N ASP A 60 -0.30 20.78 -9.61
CA ASP A 60 0.23 20.16 -10.83
C ASP A 60 -0.70 19.09 -11.43
N ARG A 61 -1.87 18.82 -10.81
CA ARG A 61 -2.82 17.81 -11.31
C ARG A 61 -3.24 18.14 -12.74
N THR A 62 -2.92 17.24 -13.66
CA THR A 62 -3.14 17.46 -15.09
C THR A 62 -3.40 16.15 -15.81
N VAL A 63 -4.27 16.19 -16.81
CA VAL A 63 -4.49 15.08 -17.74
C VAL A 63 -3.71 15.41 -19.02
N THR A 64 -2.62 14.68 -19.25
CA THR A 64 -1.79 14.88 -20.44
C THR A 64 -1.99 13.76 -21.44
N ILE A 65 -1.83 14.11 -22.71
CA ILE A 65 -1.91 13.22 -23.84
C ILE A 65 -0.59 13.37 -24.63
N ARG A 66 0.21 12.31 -24.78
CA ARG A 66 1.50 12.35 -25.53
C ARG A 66 1.47 11.42 -26.74
N PRO A 67 1.74 11.88 -27.98
CA PRO A 67 1.77 11.03 -29.17
C PRO A 67 2.78 9.87 -29.04
N ALA A 68 2.44 8.71 -29.61
CA ALA A 68 3.29 7.53 -29.74
C ALA A 68 3.20 6.97 -31.19
N PRO A 69 4.11 6.09 -31.63
CA PRO A 69 4.06 5.45 -32.95
C PRO A 69 2.74 4.71 -33.20
N ASP A 70 2.45 4.40 -34.47
CA ASP A 70 1.28 3.58 -34.88
C ASP A 70 -0.09 4.16 -34.50
N THR A 71 -0.26 5.48 -34.55
CA THR A 71 -1.50 6.18 -34.12
C THR A 71 -1.85 5.99 -32.65
N MET A 72 -0.87 5.69 -31.81
CA MET A 72 -1.03 5.49 -30.37
C MET A 72 -0.77 6.78 -29.60
N THR A 73 -1.22 6.84 -28.35
CA THR A 73 -1.04 8.05 -27.52
C THR A 73 -1.06 7.70 -26.03
N TYR A 74 -0.15 8.27 -25.24
CA TYR A 74 -0.11 8.15 -23.79
C TYR A 74 -1.11 9.09 -23.13
N LEU A 75 -2.28 8.55 -22.79
CA LEU A 75 -3.18 9.02 -21.74
C LEU A 75 -3.07 7.96 -20.64
N THR A 76 -2.87 8.31 -19.36
CA THR A 76 -2.53 7.31 -18.33
C THR A 76 -3.73 6.46 -17.87
N ALA A 77 -4.25 5.64 -18.78
CA ALA A 77 -5.10 4.46 -18.64
C ALA A 77 -4.99 3.71 -19.98
N LEU A 78 -4.74 2.39 -19.98
CA LEU A 78 -4.58 1.64 -21.23
C LEU A 78 -5.95 1.37 -21.86
N LEU A 79 -6.30 2.16 -22.88
CA LEU A 79 -7.58 2.12 -23.59
C LEU A 79 -7.33 2.05 -25.10
N PRO A 80 -8.27 1.51 -25.91
CA PRO A 80 -8.18 1.68 -27.35
C PRO A 80 -8.35 3.16 -27.74
N VAL A 81 -7.70 3.56 -28.83
CA VAL A 81 -7.48 4.97 -29.21
C VAL A 81 -8.76 5.80 -29.28
N ALA A 82 -9.82 5.25 -29.89
CA ALA A 82 -11.10 5.96 -30.03
C ALA A 82 -11.71 6.31 -28.66
N GLN A 83 -11.63 5.38 -27.69
CA GLN A 83 -12.13 5.58 -26.34
C GLN A 83 -11.24 6.58 -25.57
N GLY A 84 -9.92 6.50 -25.71
CA GLY A 84 -8.99 7.45 -25.08
C GLY A 84 -9.20 8.90 -25.55
N VAL A 85 -9.31 9.10 -26.87
CA VAL A 85 -9.60 10.43 -27.46
C VAL A 85 -10.98 10.92 -27.06
N SER A 86 -11.98 10.04 -27.03
CA SER A 86 -13.34 10.39 -26.58
C SER A 86 -13.36 10.87 -25.13
N VAL A 87 -12.65 10.18 -24.23
CA VAL A 87 -12.49 10.60 -22.82
C VAL A 87 -11.82 11.97 -22.76
N TYR A 88 -10.68 12.16 -23.42
CA TYR A 88 -9.96 13.44 -23.41
C TYR A 88 -10.82 14.59 -23.95
N ALA A 89 -11.48 14.40 -25.10
CA ALA A 89 -12.36 15.40 -25.69
C ALA A 89 -13.54 15.74 -24.77
N ALA A 90 -14.09 14.74 -24.07
CA ALA A 90 -15.17 14.95 -23.14
C ALA A 90 -14.74 15.73 -21.89
N LEU A 91 -13.52 15.52 -21.39
CA LEU A 91 -12.94 16.31 -20.29
C LEU A 91 -12.63 17.74 -20.75
N THR A 92 -12.09 17.87 -21.96
CA THR A 92 -11.74 19.13 -22.59
C THR A 92 -12.97 20.03 -22.75
N ARG A 93 -14.07 19.48 -23.29
CA ARG A 93 -15.34 20.22 -23.40
C ARG A 93 -15.88 20.70 -22.05
N ALA A 94 -15.72 19.91 -20.99
CA ALA A 94 -16.14 20.32 -19.66
C ALA A 94 -15.28 21.49 -19.13
N ALA A 95 -13.97 21.42 -19.36
CA ALA A 95 -13.05 22.50 -19.02
C ALA A 95 -13.33 23.79 -19.80
N ASP A 96 -13.67 23.69 -21.09
CA ASP A 96 -14.00 24.85 -21.93
C ASP A 96 -15.29 25.59 -21.50
N THR A 97 -16.14 24.93 -20.71
CA THR A 97 -17.42 25.48 -20.23
C THR A 97 -17.37 26.02 -18.79
N ARG A 98 -16.26 25.86 -18.07
CA ARG A 98 -16.11 26.26 -16.66
C ARG A 98 -15.23 27.51 -16.55
N CYS A 99 -15.77 28.56 -15.95
CA CYS A 99 -15.09 29.85 -15.75
C CYS A 99 -14.95 30.16 -14.25
N ASP A 100 -14.38 29.24 -13.47
CA ASP A 100 -14.26 29.35 -12.01
C ASP A 100 -12.84 29.67 -11.51
N GLY A 101 -11.96 30.12 -12.39
CA GLY A 101 -10.59 30.54 -12.07
C GLY A 101 -9.57 29.40 -11.94
N ARG A 102 -10.01 28.13 -12.01
CA ARG A 102 -9.11 26.96 -12.07
C ARG A 102 -8.45 26.82 -13.45
N SER A 103 -7.27 26.20 -13.50
CA SER A 103 -6.61 25.94 -14.78
C SER A 103 -7.35 24.88 -15.59
N ARG A 104 -7.22 24.92 -16.93
CA ARG A 104 -7.83 23.92 -17.83
C ARG A 104 -7.47 22.48 -17.41
N GLY A 105 -6.22 22.24 -17.00
CA GLY A 105 -5.75 20.94 -16.51
C GLY A 105 -6.43 20.50 -15.22
N GLN A 106 -6.63 21.42 -14.27
CA GLN A 106 -7.34 21.15 -13.02
C GLN A 106 -8.80 20.78 -13.27
N VAL A 107 -9.51 21.53 -14.12
CA VAL A 107 -10.91 21.21 -14.44
C VAL A 107 -11.04 19.87 -15.17
N MET A 108 -10.10 19.54 -16.06
CA MET A 108 -10.07 18.23 -16.73
C MET A 108 -9.84 17.08 -15.75
N ALA A 109 -8.93 17.24 -14.79
CA ALA A 109 -8.65 16.23 -13.76
C ALA A 109 -9.85 16.05 -12.81
N ASP A 110 -10.44 17.15 -12.35
CA ASP A 110 -11.60 17.16 -11.47
C ASP A 110 -12.81 16.51 -12.18
N THR A 111 -13.07 16.88 -13.44
CA THR A 111 -14.15 16.26 -14.26
C THR A 111 -13.93 14.75 -14.47
N LEU A 112 -12.68 14.30 -14.59
CA LEU A 112 -12.38 12.87 -14.73
C LEU A 112 -12.75 12.12 -13.46
N VAL A 113 -12.37 12.63 -12.29
CA VAL A 113 -12.74 12.07 -10.99
C VAL A 113 -14.26 12.04 -10.86
N GLU A 114 -14.94 13.13 -11.21
CA GLU A 114 -16.40 13.22 -11.18
C GLU A 114 -17.09 12.12 -11.98
N ARG A 115 -16.66 11.93 -13.22
CA ARG A 115 -17.28 10.98 -14.14
C ARG A 115 -16.96 9.52 -13.82
N VAL A 116 -15.77 9.24 -13.27
CA VAL A 116 -15.36 7.87 -12.92
C VAL A 116 -15.93 7.43 -11.57
N THR A 117 -16.00 8.33 -10.59
CA THR A 117 -16.47 8.01 -9.23
C THR A 117 -17.95 8.30 -9.02
N GLY A 118 -18.58 9.07 -9.92
CA GLY A 118 -19.95 9.55 -9.79
C GLY A 118 -20.16 10.59 -8.69
N ARG A 119 -19.08 11.25 -8.22
CA ARG A 119 -19.08 12.18 -7.07
C ARG A 119 -18.36 13.47 -7.44
N ASP A 120 -18.87 14.60 -7.00
CA ASP A 120 -18.23 15.91 -7.19
C ASP A 120 -16.77 15.87 -6.71
N ALA A 121 -15.81 16.37 -7.50
CA ALA A 121 -14.38 16.33 -7.16
C ALA A 121 -14.05 17.19 -5.93
N ALA A 122 -14.91 18.15 -5.57
CA ALA A 122 -14.80 18.93 -4.34
C ALA A 122 -15.21 18.13 -3.09
N VAL A 123 -15.84 16.95 -3.26
CA VAL A 123 -16.17 16.06 -2.15
C VAL A 123 -15.01 15.09 -1.92
N PRO A 124 -14.43 15.03 -0.70
CA PRO A 124 -13.42 14.03 -0.36
C PRO A 124 -13.91 12.63 -0.73
N THR A 125 -13.10 11.88 -1.48
CA THR A 125 -13.46 10.51 -1.84
C THR A 125 -13.50 9.69 -0.56
N PRO A 126 -14.59 8.96 -0.23
CA PRO A 126 -14.56 7.97 0.83
C PRO A 126 -13.81 6.76 0.29
N ILE A 127 -12.51 6.92 0.20
CA ILE A 127 -11.64 5.78 0.28
C ILE A 127 -11.94 5.27 1.69
N ALA A 128 -12.52 4.08 1.82
CA ALA A 128 -12.37 3.34 3.06
C ALA A 128 -10.85 3.20 3.22
N VAL A 129 -10.25 4.15 3.94
CA VAL A 129 -8.80 4.32 3.90
C VAL A 129 -8.25 3.13 4.64
N ASN A 130 -7.82 2.12 3.89
CA ASN A 130 -6.96 1.07 4.40
C ASN A 130 -5.56 1.72 4.57
N LEU A 131 -5.49 2.64 5.52
CA LEU A 131 -4.33 3.38 5.93
C LEU A 131 -3.78 2.71 7.17
N VAL A 132 -2.49 2.43 7.17
CA VAL A 132 -1.77 1.97 8.36
C VAL A 132 -0.82 3.08 8.78
N MET A 133 -0.99 3.58 10.00
CA MET A 133 -0.09 4.54 10.63
C MET A 133 -0.13 4.35 12.15
N SER A 134 0.92 4.76 12.85
CA SER A 134 0.91 4.76 14.32
C SER A 134 -0.03 5.85 14.87
N ASP A 135 -0.46 5.68 16.11
CA ASP A 135 -1.18 6.68 16.88
C ASP A 135 -0.35 7.96 17.06
N GLU A 136 0.95 7.85 17.33
CA GLU A 136 1.87 9.00 17.39
C GLU A 136 1.89 9.77 16.07
N THR A 137 1.92 9.07 14.93
CA THR A 137 1.88 9.69 13.61
C THR A 137 0.52 10.35 13.35
N LEU A 138 -0.57 9.71 13.79
CA LEU A 138 -1.93 10.21 13.63
C LEU A 138 -2.18 11.47 14.46
N LEU A 139 -1.70 11.47 15.70
CA LEU A 139 -1.82 12.57 16.67
C LEU A 139 -0.77 13.67 16.45
N GLY A 140 0.17 13.48 15.51
CA GLY A 140 1.20 14.47 15.16
C GLY A 140 2.41 14.49 16.10
N ALA A 141 2.54 13.51 17.00
CA ALA A 141 3.72 13.31 17.85
C ALA A 141 4.91 12.71 17.10
N ALA A 142 4.68 12.07 15.95
CA ALA A 142 5.72 11.54 15.06
C ALA A 142 5.47 11.89 13.59
N ASN A 143 6.54 11.86 12.79
CA ASN A 143 6.50 12.08 11.33
C ASN A 143 6.78 10.80 10.52
N THR A 144 6.62 9.64 11.14
CA THR A 144 6.85 8.37 10.47
C THR A 144 5.86 8.17 9.32
N PRO A 145 6.28 7.74 8.12
CA PRO A 145 5.38 7.57 6.98
C PRO A 145 4.22 6.60 7.26
N ALA A 146 3.08 6.86 6.63
CA ALA A 146 1.91 5.98 6.68
C ALA A 146 1.83 5.10 5.42
N GLN A 147 1.25 3.91 5.51
CA GLN A 147 1.07 3.01 4.37
C GLN A 147 -0.35 3.10 3.82
N LEU A 148 -0.49 3.50 2.56
CA LEU A 148 -1.76 3.48 1.84
C LEU A 148 -1.87 2.18 1.01
N CYS A 149 -2.81 1.31 1.35
CA CYS A 149 -2.97 0.01 0.69
C CYS A 149 -3.16 0.16 -0.83
N GLY A 150 -2.39 -0.61 -1.61
CA GLY A 150 -2.41 -0.57 -3.08
C GLY A 150 -1.62 0.58 -3.70
N TYR A 151 -1.19 1.58 -2.92
CA TYR A 151 -0.35 2.68 -3.37
C TYR A 151 1.10 2.54 -2.88
N GLY A 152 1.29 2.37 -1.58
CA GLY A 152 2.61 2.40 -0.94
C GLY A 152 2.70 3.43 0.20
N PRO A 153 3.91 3.76 0.66
CA PRO A 153 4.08 4.74 1.72
C PRO A 153 3.71 6.14 1.24
N ILE A 154 3.10 6.92 2.13
CA ILE A 154 2.76 8.33 1.98
C ILE A 154 3.27 9.11 3.19
N PRO A 155 3.57 10.42 3.03
CA PRO A 155 4.03 11.25 4.14
C PRO A 155 3.00 11.36 5.27
N ALA A 156 3.48 11.42 6.52
CA ALA A 156 2.64 11.52 7.70
C ALA A 156 1.63 12.68 7.65
N ALA A 157 2.07 13.86 7.19
CA ALA A 157 1.20 15.03 7.08
C ALA A 157 0.07 14.82 6.06
N VAL A 158 0.37 14.23 4.90
CA VAL A 158 -0.64 13.90 3.87
C VAL A 158 -1.65 12.90 4.43
N ALA A 159 -1.17 11.85 5.10
CA ALA A 159 -2.00 10.85 5.74
C ALA A 159 -2.97 11.47 6.78
N ARG A 160 -2.46 12.37 7.65
CA ARG A 160 -3.29 13.10 8.62
C ARG A 160 -4.34 13.98 7.96
N THR A 161 -3.97 14.73 6.91
CA THR A 161 -4.92 15.55 6.16
C THR A 161 -6.04 14.68 5.56
N MET A 162 -5.70 13.54 4.95
CA MET A 162 -6.68 12.60 4.41
C MET A 162 -7.64 12.08 5.49
N VAL A 163 -7.13 11.73 6.67
CA VAL A 163 -7.97 11.28 7.80
C VAL A 163 -8.85 12.42 8.31
N ALA A 164 -8.30 13.61 8.53
CA ALA A 164 -9.04 14.78 9.00
C ALA A 164 -10.20 15.11 8.06
N SER A 165 -9.93 15.22 6.75
CA SER A 165 -10.94 15.48 5.72
C SER A 165 -12.04 14.41 5.70
N ALA A 166 -11.68 13.13 5.85
CA ALA A 166 -12.64 12.03 5.85
C ALA A 166 -13.50 11.97 7.12
N VAL A 167 -12.98 12.38 8.28
CA VAL A 167 -13.71 12.43 9.56
C VAL A 167 -14.67 13.63 9.61
N THR A 168 -14.26 14.78 9.05
CA THR A 168 -15.10 15.99 9.05
C THR A 168 -16.23 15.95 8.03
N ASP A 169 -16.14 15.10 7.01
CA ASP A 169 -17.17 14.96 6.00
C ASP A 169 -18.25 13.95 6.42
N GLN A 170 -19.46 14.44 6.69
CA GLN A 170 -20.62 13.64 7.07
C GLN A 170 -21.06 12.62 5.99
N ARG A 171 -20.60 12.78 4.74
CA ARG A 171 -20.89 11.87 3.62
C ARG A 171 -19.78 10.83 3.43
N SER A 172 -18.66 10.98 4.12
CA SER A 172 -17.54 10.07 4.10
C SER A 172 -17.66 9.03 5.22
N ARG A 173 -17.37 7.77 4.90
CA ARG A 173 -17.30 6.69 5.90
C ARG A 173 -15.84 6.33 6.13
N ALA A 174 -15.21 6.99 7.09
CA ALA A 174 -13.91 6.54 7.60
C ALA A 174 -14.13 5.39 8.59
N THR A 175 -13.62 4.20 8.28
CA THR A 175 -13.56 3.10 9.25
C THR A 175 -12.13 2.93 9.73
N LEU A 176 -11.85 3.39 10.95
CA LEU A 176 -10.56 3.16 11.58
C LEU A 176 -10.54 1.72 12.11
N ARG A 177 -9.73 0.86 11.50
CA ARG A 177 -9.57 -0.53 11.93
C ARG A 177 -8.26 -0.63 12.69
N ARG A 178 -8.33 -0.79 14.02
CA ARG A 178 -7.13 -1.01 14.84
C ARG A 178 -6.53 -2.36 14.48
N LEU A 179 -5.29 -2.33 14.03
CA LEU A 179 -4.51 -3.48 13.64
C LEU A 179 -3.30 -3.49 14.54
N TYR A 180 -3.25 -4.47 15.45
CA TYR A 180 -2.16 -4.59 16.40
C TYR A 180 -0.93 -5.15 15.67
N ALA A 181 0.12 -4.34 15.59
CA ALA A 181 1.42 -4.74 15.09
C ALA A 181 2.37 -5.00 16.27
N HIS A 182 3.31 -5.93 16.10
CA HIS A 182 4.34 -6.19 17.10
C HIS A 182 5.21 -4.93 17.31
N PRO A 183 5.37 -4.43 18.56
CA PRO A 183 5.90 -3.08 18.83
C PRO A 183 7.35 -2.86 18.39
N GLN A 184 8.15 -3.92 18.20
CA GLN A 184 9.52 -3.81 17.71
C GLN A 184 9.68 -4.06 16.20
N ALA A 185 8.69 -4.68 15.54
CA ALA A 185 8.87 -5.20 14.18
C ALA A 185 7.77 -4.85 13.18
N GLY A 186 6.66 -4.26 13.62
CA GLY A 186 5.56 -3.88 12.74
C GLY A 186 4.74 -5.06 12.19
N ALA A 187 5.01 -6.31 12.58
CA ALA A 187 4.29 -7.48 12.08
C ALA A 187 2.89 -7.65 12.70
N LEU A 188 1.86 -7.90 11.90
CA LEU A 188 0.50 -8.14 12.38
C LEU A 188 0.38 -9.53 13.04
N VAL A 189 -0.30 -9.62 14.18
CA VAL A 189 -0.35 -10.85 15.00
C VAL A 189 -1.63 -11.67 14.79
N SER A 190 -1.43 -12.99 14.74
CA SER A 190 -2.27 -14.15 14.34
C SER A 190 -3.82 -14.08 14.38
N MET A 191 -4.44 -14.82 13.45
CA MET A 191 -5.86 -15.20 13.41
C MET A 191 -6.02 -16.59 12.74
N GLU A 192 -6.93 -17.44 13.22
CA GLU A 192 -7.11 -18.82 12.71
C GLU A 192 -8.59 -19.15 12.38
N SER A 193 -8.81 -20.12 11.50
CA SER A 193 -10.15 -20.60 11.10
C SER A 193 -10.17 -22.09 10.77
N ARG A 194 -11.33 -22.74 10.98
CA ARG A 194 -11.60 -24.12 10.53
C ARG A 194 -12.10 -24.21 9.09
N ALA A 195 -12.42 -23.09 8.44
CA ALA A 195 -12.94 -23.08 7.08
C ALA A 195 -11.83 -23.36 6.04
N ARG A 196 -12.16 -23.98 4.90
CA ARG A 196 -11.20 -24.14 3.79
C ARG A 196 -10.78 -22.79 3.20
N LEU A 197 -11.74 -21.89 2.98
CA LEU A 197 -11.47 -20.56 2.46
C LEU A 197 -11.15 -19.61 3.61
N PHE A 198 -10.22 -18.68 3.38
CA PHE A 198 -9.89 -17.61 4.32
C PHE A 198 -11.12 -16.71 4.57
N PRO A 199 -11.70 -16.71 5.79
CA PRO A 199 -12.82 -15.84 6.10
C PRO A 199 -12.45 -14.36 5.96
N ARG A 200 -13.45 -13.48 5.79
CA ARG A 200 -13.24 -12.06 5.47
C ARG A 200 -12.22 -11.35 6.36
N GLY A 201 -12.25 -11.59 7.68
CA GLY A 201 -11.30 -10.99 8.62
C GLY A 201 -9.86 -11.46 8.38
N LEU A 202 -9.67 -12.77 8.22
CA LEU A 202 -8.37 -13.37 7.99
C LEU A 202 -7.81 -13.05 6.59
N ALA A 203 -8.68 -13.01 5.59
CA ALA A 203 -8.33 -12.56 4.24
C ALA A 203 -7.82 -11.11 4.24
N ALA A 204 -8.53 -10.20 4.91
CA ALA A 204 -8.13 -8.81 5.03
C ALA A 204 -6.81 -8.66 5.81
N PHE A 205 -6.60 -9.48 6.84
CA PHE A 205 -5.32 -9.54 7.56
C PHE A 205 -4.16 -9.94 6.64
N ILE A 206 -4.33 -11.01 5.85
CA ILE A 206 -3.30 -11.49 4.92
C ILE A 206 -3.00 -10.44 3.85
N GLU A 207 -4.03 -9.82 3.27
CA GLU A 207 -3.89 -8.75 2.28
C GLU A 207 -3.11 -7.56 2.84
N LEU A 208 -3.39 -7.21 4.10
CA LEU A 208 -2.67 -6.15 4.76
C LEU A 208 -1.22 -6.52 5.01
N ARG A 209 -0.97 -7.66 5.67
CA ARG A 209 0.37 -8.15 6.00
C ARG A 209 1.27 -8.25 4.78
N ASP A 210 0.71 -8.80 3.69
CA ASP A 210 1.51 -9.18 2.53
C ASP A 210 1.64 -8.04 1.51
N GLN A 211 0.64 -7.15 1.44
CA GLN A 211 0.53 -5.96 0.56
C GLN A 211 0.55 -6.26 -0.95
N ARG A 212 1.44 -7.15 -1.41
CA ARG A 212 1.61 -7.66 -2.77
C ARG A 212 1.80 -9.18 -2.74
N CYS A 213 1.82 -9.78 -3.93
CA CYS A 213 2.11 -11.20 -4.08
C CYS A 213 3.41 -11.59 -3.36
N ARG A 214 3.34 -12.62 -2.52
CA ARG A 214 4.48 -13.10 -1.72
C ARG A 214 5.38 -14.09 -2.44
N THR A 215 5.01 -14.54 -3.65
CA THR A 215 5.95 -15.29 -4.49
C THR A 215 7.17 -14.41 -4.78
N PRO A 216 8.40 -14.91 -4.57
CA PRO A 216 9.61 -14.11 -4.66
C PRO A 216 9.68 -13.28 -5.95
N TYR A 217 10.10 -12.01 -5.82
CA TYR A 217 10.27 -11.05 -6.92
C TYR A 217 8.98 -10.63 -7.66
N CYS A 218 7.81 -11.14 -7.25
CA CYS A 218 6.54 -10.79 -7.89
C CYS A 218 5.90 -9.58 -7.20
N ASP A 219 5.66 -8.51 -7.97
CA ASP A 219 5.03 -7.29 -7.47
C ASP A 219 3.54 -7.17 -7.80
N ALA A 220 2.92 -8.24 -8.29
CA ALA A 220 1.52 -8.22 -8.69
C ALA A 220 0.57 -8.01 -7.48
N PRO A 221 -0.58 -7.33 -7.67
CA PRO A 221 -1.59 -7.23 -6.63
C PRO A 221 -2.07 -8.61 -6.16
N ILE A 222 -2.38 -8.71 -4.87
CA ILE A 222 -2.97 -9.91 -4.29
C ILE A 222 -4.36 -10.10 -4.91
N ARG A 223 -4.60 -11.28 -5.47
CA ARG A 223 -5.92 -11.69 -5.99
C ARG A 223 -6.43 -12.92 -5.25
N HIS A 224 -5.52 -13.81 -4.85
CA HIS A 224 -5.82 -15.01 -4.09
C HIS A 224 -5.13 -14.97 -2.73
N ARG A 225 -5.72 -15.68 -1.76
CA ARG A 225 -5.06 -16.03 -0.51
C ARG A 225 -4.89 -17.54 -0.54
N ASP A 226 -3.65 -17.98 -0.50
CA ASP A 226 -3.27 -19.38 -0.68
C ASP A 226 -2.59 -19.92 0.58
N HIS A 227 -2.67 -21.23 0.78
CA HIS A 227 -2.04 -21.90 1.91
C HIS A 227 -0.63 -22.33 1.52
N ALA A 228 0.40 -21.95 2.28
CA ALA A 228 1.78 -22.40 2.12
C ALA A 228 1.84 -23.94 2.09
N HIS A 229 1.38 -24.57 3.17
CA HIS A 229 1.02 -25.98 3.21
C HIS A 229 -0.44 -26.13 2.73
N PRO A 230 -0.70 -26.79 1.58
CA PRO A 230 -2.05 -26.87 1.02
C PRO A 230 -3.09 -27.42 2.00
N TRP A 231 -4.30 -26.85 1.95
CA TRP A 231 -5.41 -27.33 2.78
C TRP A 231 -5.79 -28.78 2.46
N ALA A 232 -5.70 -29.18 1.19
CA ALA A 232 -5.99 -30.54 0.73
C ALA A 232 -5.03 -31.59 1.36
N ASP A 233 -3.82 -31.15 1.73
CA ASP A 233 -2.82 -32.00 2.37
C ASP A 233 -2.89 -31.91 3.92
N GLY A 234 -3.88 -31.21 4.46
CA GLY A 234 -4.07 -31.03 5.91
C GLY A 234 -3.54 -29.70 6.48
N GLY A 235 -3.16 -28.75 5.63
CA GLY A 235 -2.70 -27.43 6.07
C GLY A 235 -3.81 -26.61 6.73
N PRO A 236 -3.56 -25.98 7.89
CA PRO A 236 -4.58 -25.19 8.59
C PRO A 236 -4.86 -23.87 7.86
N THR A 237 -6.10 -23.38 7.92
CA THR A 237 -6.43 -22.03 7.45
C THR A 237 -6.13 -21.02 8.55
N SER A 238 -4.90 -20.54 8.56
CA SER A 238 -4.40 -19.59 9.57
C SER A 238 -3.65 -18.43 8.94
N ALA A 239 -3.44 -17.38 9.72
CA ALA A 239 -2.55 -16.29 9.36
C ALA A 239 -1.14 -16.83 9.08
N HIS A 240 -0.64 -17.75 9.91
CA HIS A 240 0.69 -18.35 9.73
C HIS A 240 0.83 -19.10 8.39
N ASN A 241 -0.16 -19.91 8.02
CA ASN A 241 -0.10 -20.73 6.80
C ASN A 241 -0.58 -19.97 5.55
N GLY A 242 -1.33 -18.87 5.70
CA GLY A 242 -1.84 -18.10 4.58
C GLY A 242 -0.81 -17.15 3.96
N LEU A 243 -0.90 -16.95 2.65
CA LEU A 243 -0.09 -16.03 1.85
C LEU A 243 -0.97 -15.30 0.82
N GLY A 244 -0.73 -14.01 0.63
CA GLY A 244 -1.28 -13.24 -0.49
C GLY A 244 -0.52 -13.56 -1.77
N THR A 245 -1.24 -14.00 -2.81
CA THR A 245 -0.67 -14.34 -4.11
C THR A 245 -1.47 -13.71 -5.24
N CYS A 246 -0.81 -13.42 -6.37
CA CYS A 246 -1.52 -13.13 -7.60
C CYS A 246 -2.05 -14.44 -8.20
N GLU A 247 -3.03 -14.33 -9.11
CA GLU A 247 -3.65 -15.48 -9.76
C GLU A 247 -2.63 -16.38 -10.47
N ARG A 248 -1.73 -15.79 -11.27
CA ARG A 248 -0.69 -16.51 -12.01
C ARG A 248 0.22 -17.32 -11.07
N CYS A 249 0.76 -16.68 -10.04
CA CYS A 249 1.70 -17.33 -9.12
C CYS A 249 1.01 -18.39 -8.26
N ASN A 250 -0.25 -18.15 -7.87
CA ASN A 250 -1.06 -19.15 -7.20
C ASN A 250 -1.21 -20.42 -8.05
N TYR A 251 -1.57 -20.27 -9.32
CA TYR A 251 -1.71 -21.42 -10.22
C TYR A 251 -0.39 -22.10 -10.54
N ALA A 252 0.69 -21.32 -10.75
CA ALA A 252 2.01 -21.88 -10.99
C ALA A 252 2.50 -22.77 -9.83
N LYS A 253 2.23 -22.37 -8.58
CA LYS A 253 2.58 -23.15 -7.39
C LYS A 253 1.83 -24.48 -7.29
N GLN A 254 0.66 -24.64 -7.92
CA GLN A 254 -0.07 -25.91 -7.92
C GLN A 254 0.59 -27.00 -8.76
N ALA A 255 1.59 -26.64 -9.59
CA ALA A 255 2.35 -27.63 -10.34
C ALA A 255 3.15 -28.56 -9.41
N PRO A 256 3.35 -29.84 -9.76
CA PRO A 256 4.14 -30.77 -8.96
C PRO A 256 5.56 -30.27 -8.73
N GLY A 257 6.12 -30.58 -7.55
CA GLY A 257 7.50 -30.26 -7.19
C GLY A 257 7.70 -28.91 -6.49
N TRP A 258 6.69 -28.04 -6.48
CA TRP A 258 6.71 -26.85 -5.63
C TRP A 258 6.51 -27.23 -4.16
N ARG A 259 7.28 -26.61 -3.26
CA ARG A 259 7.04 -26.67 -1.81
C ARG A 259 7.12 -25.28 -1.24
N VAL A 260 6.20 -24.94 -0.34
CA VAL A 260 6.19 -23.66 0.35
C VAL A 260 5.99 -23.91 1.83
N SER A 261 6.88 -23.36 2.64
CA SER A 261 6.77 -23.35 4.10
C SER A 261 6.73 -21.91 4.57
N THR A 262 6.12 -21.69 5.74
CA THR A 262 6.13 -20.39 6.41
C THR A 262 6.71 -20.53 7.79
N SER A 263 7.35 -19.46 8.24
CA SER A 263 7.88 -19.32 9.59
C SER A 263 7.70 -17.87 10.03
N VAL A 264 7.85 -17.65 11.34
CA VAL A 264 7.92 -16.34 11.94
C VAL A 264 9.28 -16.25 12.59
N ASP A 265 10.09 -15.26 12.20
CA ASP A 265 11.43 -15.09 12.77
C ASP A 265 11.38 -14.40 14.14
N GLU A 266 12.57 -14.21 14.74
CA GLU A 266 12.73 -13.58 16.06
C GLU A 266 12.21 -12.15 16.11
N ASN A 267 12.15 -11.48 14.95
CA ASN A 267 11.54 -10.17 14.78
C ASN A 267 10.04 -10.30 14.49
N HIS A 268 9.39 -11.42 14.77
CA HIS A 268 7.98 -11.67 14.47
C HIS A 268 7.58 -11.47 13.00
N THR A 269 8.53 -11.44 12.06
CA THR A 269 8.26 -11.22 10.64
C THR A 269 7.84 -12.53 9.99
N HIS A 270 6.68 -12.51 9.33
CA HIS A 270 6.20 -13.67 8.59
C HIS A 270 7.02 -13.89 7.32
N THR A 271 7.77 -14.98 7.29
CA THR A 271 8.63 -15.38 6.18
C THR A 271 8.03 -16.60 5.48
N ALA A 272 8.16 -16.67 4.16
CA ALA A 272 7.88 -17.85 3.36
C ALA A 272 9.15 -18.32 2.64
N GLU A 273 9.43 -19.63 2.69
CA GLU A 273 10.47 -20.29 1.89
C GLU A 273 9.77 -21.03 0.74
N PHE A 274 10.22 -20.76 -0.49
CA PHE A 274 9.75 -21.39 -1.71
C PHE A 274 10.85 -22.29 -2.26
N ILE A 275 10.52 -23.57 -2.46
CA ILE A 275 11.35 -24.52 -3.18
C ILE A 275 10.66 -24.76 -4.53
N THR A 276 11.35 -24.38 -5.60
CA THR A 276 10.90 -24.59 -6.97
C THR A 276 11.02 -26.07 -7.37
N PRO A 277 10.33 -26.53 -8.43
CA PRO A 277 10.48 -27.90 -8.93
C PRO A 277 11.91 -28.29 -9.31
N THR A 278 12.76 -27.31 -9.64
CA THR A 278 14.19 -27.52 -9.94
C THR A 278 15.07 -27.58 -8.69
N GLY A 279 14.50 -27.42 -7.49
CA GLY A 279 15.21 -27.46 -6.21
C GLY A 279 15.78 -26.12 -5.74
N SER A 280 15.65 -25.05 -6.52
CA SER A 280 16.09 -23.71 -6.12
C SER A 280 15.25 -23.20 -4.95
N ARG A 281 15.92 -22.63 -3.95
CA ARG A 281 15.31 -22.07 -2.74
C ARG A 281 15.27 -20.56 -2.83
N HIS A 282 14.15 -19.99 -2.43
CA HIS A 282 13.95 -18.54 -2.39
C HIS A 282 13.18 -18.16 -1.14
N ARG A 283 13.58 -17.06 -0.52
CA ARG A 283 12.91 -16.50 0.64
C ARG A 283 12.03 -15.32 0.23
N SER A 284 10.94 -15.12 0.97
CA SER A 284 10.08 -13.93 0.86
C SER A 284 9.65 -13.53 2.25
N GLY A 285 10.13 -12.39 2.76
CA GLY A 285 9.66 -11.79 4.01
C GLY A 285 8.44 -10.91 3.80
N ALA A 286 7.52 -10.87 4.76
CA ALA A 286 6.44 -9.89 4.78
C ALA A 286 7.10 -8.50 4.86
N PRO A 287 6.67 -7.52 4.07
CA PRO A 287 7.19 -6.16 4.24
C PRO A 287 6.89 -5.68 5.66
N PRO A 288 7.83 -5.02 6.34
CA PRO A 288 7.53 -4.38 7.62
C PRO A 288 6.40 -3.37 7.40
N HIS A 289 5.45 -3.31 8.33
CA HIS A 289 4.54 -2.18 8.37
C HIS A 289 5.27 -1.00 8.99
N LEU A 290 5.37 0.08 8.23
CA LEU A 290 5.80 1.36 8.76
C LEU A 290 4.57 2.19 9.13
N PRO A 291 4.51 2.75 10.35
CA PRO A 291 5.52 2.65 11.42
C PRO A 291 5.48 1.30 12.16
N ALA A 292 6.58 0.93 12.82
CA ALA A 292 6.49 0.07 14.01
C ALA A 292 5.54 0.77 14.99
N VAL A 293 4.43 0.13 15.34
CA VAL A 293 3.42 0.74 16.21
C VAL A 293 3.96 0.68 17.64
N THR A 294 4.52 1.79 18.12
CA THR A 294 4.83 1.99 19.54
C THR A 294 3.51 2.12 20.29
N VAL A 295 3.19 1.15 21.16
CA VAL A 295 2.01 1.26 22.02
C VAL A 295 2.30 2.32 23.09
N SER A 296 1.65 3.47 22.99
CA SER A 296 1.74 4.52 24.01
C SER A 296 1.10 4.03 25.32
N GLU A 297 1.68 4.36 26.48
CA GLU A 297 1.06 4.08 27.80
C GLU A 297 -0.36 4.67 27.92
N LEU A 298 -0.65 5.72 27.15
CA LEU A 298 -1.97 6.33 27.07
C LEU A 298 -2.98 5.40 26.38
N GLU A 299 -2.55 4.66 25.36
CA GLU A 299 -3.39 3.69 24.63
C GLU A 299 -3.77 2.49 25.49
N VAL A 300 -2.88 2.02 26.37
CA VAL A 300 -3.19 0.94 27.33
C VAL A 300 -4.33 1.37 28.27
N ARG A 301 -4.29 2.62 28.77
CA ARG A 301 -5.32 3.14 29.67
C ARG A 301 -6.66 3.34 28.96
N ILE A 302 -6.66 3.84 27.72
CA ILE A 302 -7.89 4.04 26.93
C ILE A 302 -8.50 2.70 26.50
N GLY A 303 -7.68 1.72 26.12
CA GLY A 303 -8.14 0.36 25.77
C GLY A 303 -8.81 -0.36 26.93
N ILE A 304 -8.23 -0.26 28.14
CA ILE A 304 -8.81 -0.82 29.38
C ILE A 304 -10.13 -0.11 29.74
N ALA A 305 -10.22 1.20 29.55
CA ALA A 305 -11.44 1.96 29.84
C ALA A 305 -12.60 1.58 28.89
N LEU A 306 -12.33 1.44 27.59
CA LEU A 306 -13.36 1.07 26.60
C LEU A 306 -13.84 -0.38 26.77
N ALA A 307 -12.94 -1.31 27.14
CA ALA A 307 -13.32 -2.70 27.43
C ALA A 307 -14.21 -2.82 28.68
N ARG A 308 -14.03 -1.95 29.68
CA ARG A 308 -14.87 -1.90 30.90
C ARG A 308 -16.26 -1.31 30.67
N TYR A 309 -16.44 -0.50 29.63
CA TYR A 309 -17.75 0.07 29.26
C TYR A 309 -18.54 -0.79 28.27
N ALA A 310 -17.91 -1.83 27.70
CA ALA A 310 -18.52 -2.75 26.74
C ALA A 310 -18.91 -4.11 27.36
N ALA A 311 -18.77 -4.27 28.69
CA ALA A 311 -19.19 -5.43 29.48
C ALA A 311 -20.35 -5.03 30.40
#